data_AF-A0A7Y4X8S0-F1
#
_entry.id   AF-A0A7Y4X8S0-F1
#
_cell.length_a   1.000
_cell.length_b   1.000
_cell.length_c   1.000
_cell.angle_alpha   90.00
_cell.angle_beta   90.00
_cell.angle_gamma   90.00
#
_symmetry.space_group_name_H-M   'P 1'
#
loop_
_entity.id
_entity.type
_entity.pdbx_description
1 polymer ?
#
loop_
_entity_poly.entity_id
_entity_poly.type
_entity_poly.pdbx_seq_one_letter_code
_entity_poly.pdbx_strand_id
1 'polypeptide(L)'
;MIERNQPLSCFLRNDDVASDEPKLRQLLALCAKNETPISLAIIPERLTSEAVRLLTNSCGLIELHQHGWRHTNHETIGKKCEFGASRDYETQYADLAAGQARMNEAFGTSWFPAFTPPWNRCTATTAQALI
;
A
#
# COMPACT_ATOMS: atom_id res chain seq x y z
N MET A 1 14.24 -15.36 33.32
CA MET A 1 13.58 -14.95 32.06
C MET A 1 12.97 -16.19 31.46
N ILE A 2 11.67 -16.18 31.16
CA ILE A 2 11.01 -17.33 30.53
C ILE A 2 11.27 -17.22 29.03
N GLU A 3 12.18 -18.03 28.50
CA GLU A 3 12.29 -18.25 27.06
C GLU A 3 11.01 -18.93 26.58
N ARG A 4 10.17 -18.19 25.88
CA ARG A 4 9.03 -18.78 25.18
C ARG A 4 9.53 -19.29 23.83
N ASN A 5 9.83 -20.58 23.76
CA ASN A 5 10.21 -21.29 22.52
C ASN A 5 8.98 -21.59 21.65
N GLN A 6 8.11 -20.60 21.46
CA GLN A 6 6.90 -20.70 20.64
C GLN A 6 7.13 -19.93 19.34
N PRO A 7 6.80 -20.51 18.17
CA PRO A 7 6.93 -19.81 16.91
C PRO A 7 6.04 -18.56 16.91
N LEU A 8 6.61 -17.41 16.56
CA LEU A 8 5.89 -16.16 16.39
C LEU A 8 5.36 -16.06 14.96
N SER A 9 4.06 -15.79 14.82
CA SER A 9 3.48 -15.41 13.54
C SER A 9 3.63 -13.91 13.36
N CYS A 10 4.38 -13.50 12.33
CA CYS A 10 4.62 -12.11 11.99
C CYS A 10 4.04 -11.80 10.61
N PHE A 11 3.52 -10.58 10.45
CA PHE A 11 3.12 -10.03 9.16
C PHE A 11 4.08 -8.89 8.80
N LEU A 12 4.73 -8.98 7.64
CA LEU A 12 5.66 -7.98 7.15
C LEU A 12 4.99 -7.13 6.07
N ARG A 13 4.91 -5.82 6.30
CA ARG A 13 4.39 -4.84 5.34
C ARG A 13 5.39 -3.71 5.13
N ASN A 14 5.60 -3.30 3.88
CA ASN A 14 6.32 -2.09 3.55
C ASN A 14 5.36 -1.07 2.93
N ASP A 15 5.21 0.08 3.59
CA ASP A 15 4.35 1.17 3.12
C ASP A 15 5.11 2.08 2.15
N ASP A 16 4.38 2.99 1.51
CA ASP A 16 4.89 4.06 0.64
C ASP A 16 5.64 3.60 -0.62
N VAL A 17 5.31 2.43 -1.16
CA VAL A 17 5.92 1.96 -2.43
C VAL A 17 5.34 2.76 -3.60
N ALA A 18 6.21 3.43 -4.34
CA ALA A 18 5.82 4.23 -5.51
C ALA A 18 6.83 4.14 -6.66
N SER A 19 8.12 4.09 -6.34
CA SER A 19 9.19 4.17 -7.35
C SER A 19 10.18 3.03 -7.23
N ASP A 20 10.98 2.86 -8.27
CA ASP A 20 12.07 1.90 -8.30
C ASP A 20 13.26 2.38 -7.47
N GLU A 21 13.24 2.06 -6.17
CA GLU A 21 14.25 2.50 -5.21
C GLU A 21 15.29 1.41 -4.93
N PRO A 22 16.59 1.75 -4.75
CA PRO A 22 17.62 0.78 -4.38
C PRO A 22 17.29 -0.01 -3.10
N LYS A 23 16.67 0.64 -2.11
CA LYS A 23 16.28 -0.02 -0.85
C LYS A 23 15.14 -1.01 -1.04
N LEU A 24 14.18 -0.69 -1.91
CA LEU A 24 13.09 -1.61 -2.26
C LEU A 24 13.66 -2.87 -2.90
N ARG A 25 14.58 -2.73 -3.87
CA ARG A 25 15.26 -3.88 -4.50
C ARG A 25 15.98 -4.76 -3.49
N GLN A 26 16.69 -4.15 -2.54
CA GLN A 26 17.38 -4.88 -1.47
C GLN A 26 16.40 -5.64 -0.58
N LEU A 27 15.30 -5.01 -0.17
CA LEU A 27 14.26 -5.64 0.63
C LEU A 27 13.65 -6.84 -0.10
N LEU A 28 13.27 -6.68 -1.37
CA LEU A 28 12.70 -7.76 -2.18
C LEU A 28 13.68 -8.93 -2.33
N ALA A 29 14.96 -8.66 -2.59
CA ALA A 29 15.99 -9.70 -2.67
C ALA A 29 16.17 -10.45 -1.34
N LEU A 30 16.10 -9.76 -0.20
CA LEU A 30 16.16 -10.38 1.12
C LEU A 30 14.94 -11.26 1.40
N CYS A 31 13.74 -10.77 1.11
CA CYS A 31 12.51 -11.54 1.29
C CYS A 31 12.51 -12.79 0.39
N ALA A 32 12.90 -12.66 -0.87
CA ALA A 32 13.03 -13.77 -1.80
C ALA A 32 14.03 -14.84 -1.31
N LYS A 33 15.22 -14.41 -0.86
CA LYS A 33 16.27 -15.29 -0.36
C LYS A 33 15.84 -16.12 0.86
N ASN A 34 14.96 -15.57 1.71
CA ASN A 34 14.50 -16.21 2.94
C ASN A 34 13.07 -16.75 2.82
N GLU A 35 12.53 -16.84 1.60
CA GLU A 35 11.15 -17.30 1.33
C GLU A 35 10.10 -16.60 2.22
N THR A 36 10.35 -15.34 2.55
CA THR A 36 9.54 -14.56 3.50
C THR A 36 8.49 -13.76 2.73
N PRO A 37 7.18 -13.97 3.00
CA PRO A 37 6.13 -13.16 2.41
C PRO A 37 6.23 -11.69 2.82
N ILE A 38 5.93 -10.79 1.90
CA ILE A 38 5.86 -9.36 2.15
C ILE A 38 4.66 -8.73 1.44
N SER A 39 3.92 -7.88 2.16
CA SER A 39 2.86 -7.04 1.60
C SER A 39 3.40 -5.64 1.32
N LEU A 40 3.15 -5.10 0.13
CA LEU A 40 3.62 -3.79 -0.30
C LEU A 40 2.43 -2.87 -0.50
N ALA A 41 2.41 -1.78 0.28
CA ALA A 41 1.36 -0.76 0.19
C ALA A 41 1.77 0.28 -0.88
N ILE A 42 1.06 0.26 -2.01
CA ILE A 42 1.39 1.03 -3.21
C ILE A 42 0.69 2.39 -3.21
N ILE A 43 1.42 3.49 -3.41
CA ILE A 43 0.82 4.82 -3.68
C ILE A 43 0.53 4.91 -5.18
N PRO A 44 -0.72 4.73 -5.65
CA PRO A 44 -0.95 4.44 -7.06
C PRO A 44 -0.65 5.63 -7.99
N GLU A 45 -0.93 6.86 -7.58
CA GLU A 45 -0.67 8.05 -8.41
C GLU A 45 0.82 8.27 -8.69
N ARG A 46 1.67 7.84 -7.76
CA ARG A 46 3.12 7.98 -7.87
C ARG A 46 3.81 6.76 -8.49
N LEU A 47 3.03 5.75 -8.87
CA LEU A 47 3.54 4.48 -9.36
C LEU A 47 4.21 4.64 -10.72
N THR A 48 5.54 4.54 -10.76
CA THR A 48 6.32 4.67 -11.99
C THR A 48 6.32 3.38 -12.82
N SER A 49 6.51 3.51 -14.13
CA SER A 49 6.61 2.35 -15.03
C SER A 49 7.76 1.41 -14.66
N GLU A 50 8.86 1.95 -14.14
CA GLU A 50 10.02 1.22 -13.64
C GLU A 50 9.64 0.39 -12.41
N ALA A 51 8.87 0.97 -11.48
CA ALA A 51 8.38 0.27 -10.30
C ALA A 51 7.43 -0.86 -10.69
N VAL A 52 6.51 -0.63 -11.64
CA VAL A 52 5.64 -1.70 -12.16
C VAL A 52 6.47 -2.84 -12.74
N ARG A 53 7.46 -2.53 -13.59
CA ARG A 53 8.36 -3.56 -14.15
C ARG A 53 9.13 -4.30 -13.06
N LEU A 54 9.65 -3.59 -12.05
CA LEU A 54 10.35 -4.22 -10.93
C LEU A 54 9.42 -5.20 -10.20
N LEU A 55 8.24 -4.76 -9.78
CA LEU A 55 7.31 -5.55 -8.98
C LEU A 55 6.77 -6.75 -9.75
N THR A 56 6.39 -6.59 -11.02
CA THR A 56 5.90 -7.69 -11.87
C THR A 56 6.96 -8.75 -12.13
N ASN A 57 8.24 -8.37 -12.18
CA ASN A 57 9.35 -9.31 -12.42
C ASN A 57 10.04 -9.78 -11.13
N SER A 58 9.57 -9.37 -9.96
CA SER A 58 10.18 -9.76 -8.70
C SER A 58 9.87 -11.22 -8.37
N CYS A 59 10.90 -12.01 -8.12
CA CYS A 59 10.74 -13.37 -7.60
C CYS A 59 10.42 -13.31 -6.10
N GLY A 60 9.42 -14.04 -5.64
CA GLY A 60 9.11 -14.17 -4.21
C GLY A 60 7.62 -14.14 -3.90
N LEU A 61 7.30 -14.20 -2.60
CA LEU A 61 5.93 -14.16 -2.08
C LEU A 61 5.54 -12.71 -1.80
N ILE A 62 5.11 -11.99 -2.83
CA ILE A 62 4.76 -10.58 -2.76
C ILE A 62 3.25 -10.41 -2.89
N GLU A 63 2.66 -9.64 -1.99
CA GLU A 63 1.29 -9.13 -2.11
C GLU A 63 1.36 -7.62 -2.36
N LEU A 64 0.54 -7.11 -3.29
CA LEU A 64 0.43 -5.69 -3.59
C LEU A 64 -0.97 -5.21 -3.20
N HIS A 65 -1.09 -4.08 -2.52
CA HIS A 65 -2.38 -3.48 -2.20
C HIS A 65 -2.33 -1.95 -2.23
N GLN A 66 -3.49 -1.30 -2.28
CA GLN A 66 -3.58 0.15 -2.43
C GLN A 66 -3.28 0.88 -1.11
N HIS A 67 -2.41 1.89 -1.18
CA HIS A 67 -2.05 2.78 -0.08
C HIS A 67 -2.46 4.23 -0.37
N GLY A 68 -3.76 4.49 -0.29
CA GLY A 68 -4.31 5.81 -0.61
C GLY A 68 -4.41 6.09 -2.11
N TRP A 69 -4.20 7.35 -2.49
CA TRP A 69 -4.09 7.78 -3.89
C TRP A 69 -2.77 8.49 -4.17
N ARG A 70 -2.56 9.66 -3.54
CA ARG A 70 -1.37 10.51 -3.71
C ARG A 70 -0.51 10.59 -2.46
N HIS A 71 -0.98 10.04 -1.35
CA HIS A 71 -0.41 10.22 -0.01
C HIS A 71 -0.32 11.72 0.37
N THR A 72 -1.37 12.48 0.07
CA THR A 72 -1.46 13.93 0.33
C THR A 72 -2.25 14.22 1.59
N ASN A 73 -1.80 15.19 2.39
CA ASN A 73 -2.58 15.67 3.53
C ASN A 73 -3.66 16.66 3.05
N HIS A 74 -4.91 16.43 3.44
CA HIS A 74 -6.02 17.36 3.18
C HIS A 74 -6.52 18.07 4.44
N GLU A 75 -6.05 17.70 5.62
CA GLU A 75 -6.44 18.35 6.86
C GLU A 75 -5.77 19.71 7.00
N THR A 76 -6.58 20.74 7.28
CA THR A 76 -6.12 22.11 7.56
C THR A 76 -5.71 22.30 9.02
N ILE A 77 -6.23 21.45 9.91
CA ILE A 77 -5.92 21.41 11.34
C ILE A 77 -5.72 19.97 11.81
N GLY A 78 -4.90 19.76 12.84
CA GLY A 78 -4.71 18.44 13.44
C GLY A 78 -3.73 17.53 12.69
N LYS A 79 -3.97 16.21 12.75
CA LYS A 79 -3.05 15.20 12.21
C LYS A 79 -3.25 15.00 10.71
N LYS A 80 -2.16 14.76 9.98
CA LYS A 80 -2.21 14.49 8.54
C LYS A 80 -3.15 13.34 8.21
N CYS A 81 -4.03 13.53 7.23
CA CYS A 81 -4.94 12.49 6.74
C CYS A 81 -5.28 12.74 5.26
N GLU A 82 -5.19 11.70 4.44
CA GLU A 82 -5.61 11.78 3.03
C GLU A 82 -7.13 11.56 2.89
N PHE A 83 -7.69 10.72 3.75
CA PHE A 83 -9.11 10.32 3.77
C PHE A 83 -9.76 10.71 5.10
N GLY A 84 -9.64 11.99 5.43
CA GLY A 84 -10.06 12.55 6.71
C GLY A 84 -11.36 13.37 6.63
N ALA A 85 -11.72 14.00 7.75
CA ALA A 85 -12.97 14.75 7.88
C ALA A 85 -13.01 16.03 7.03
N SER A 86 -11.86 16.49 6.54
CA SER A 86 -11.77 17.64 5.61
C SER A 86 -12.22 17.30 4.18
N ARG A 87 -12.61 16.06 3.89
CA ARG A 87 -13.08 15.61 2.57
C ARG A 87 -14.42 14.90 2.67
N ASP A 88 -15.33 15.22 1.76
CA ASP A 88 -16.62 14.54 1.65
C ASP A 88 -16.51 13.14 1.03
N TYR A 89 -17.64 12.43 1.01
CA TYR A 89 -17.74 11.07 0.49
C TYR A 89 -17.29 10.99 -0.98
N GLU A 90 -17.84 11.84 -1.85
CA GLU A 90 -17.59 11.81 -3.29
C GLU A 90 -16.11 12.01 -3.61
N THR A 91 -15.48 12.94 -2.89
CA THR A 91 -14.06 13.23 -3.07
C THR A 91 -13.18 12.06 -2.61
N GLN A 92 -13.54 11.39 -1.50
CA GLN A 92 -12.82 10.20 -1.04
C GLN A 92 -13.03 9.01 -1.98
N TYR A 93 -14.26 8.78 -2.43
CA TYR A 93 -14.62 7.72 -3.39
C TYR A 93 -13.88 7.89 -4.71
N ALA A 94 -13.82 9.12 -5.26
CA ALA A 94 -13.14 9.39 -6.51
C ALA A 94 -11.64 9.03 -6.46
N ASP A 95 -10.96 9.34 -5.35
CA ASP A 95 -9.55 8.98 -5.16
C ASP A 95 -9.34 7.48 -4.95
N LEU A 96 -10.23 6.81 -4.21
CA LEU A 96 -10.21 5.35 -4.05
C LEU A 96 -10.37 4.66 -5.41
N ALA A 97 -11.36 5.09 -6.19
CA ALA A 97 -11.62 4.59 -7.54
C ALA A 97 -10.46 4.85 -8.51
N ALA A 98 -9.87 6.04 -8.49
CA ALA A 98 -8.69 6.36 -9.29
C ALA A 98 -7.50 5.45 -8.92
N GLY A 99 -7.30 5.21 -7.62
CA GLY A 99 -6.28 4.29 -7.13
C GLY A 99 -6.50 2.86 -7.60
N GLN A 100 -7.72 2.32 -7.44
CA GLN A 100 -8.05 0.97 -7.89
C GLN A 100 -7.87 0.83 -9.41
N ALA A 101 -8.34 1.81 -10.19
CA ALA A 101 -8.17 1.82 -11.64
C ALA A 101 -6.69 1.79 -12.04
N ARG A 102 -5.85 2.57 -11.36
CA ARG A 102 -4.40 2.59 -11.60
C ARG A 102 -3.72 1.28 -11.20
N MET A 103 -4.15 0.65 -10.11
CA MET A 103 -3.67 -0.68 -9.70
C MET A 103 -4.06 -1.76 -10.72
N ASN A 104 -5.30 -1.74 -11.22
CA ASN A 104 -5.78 -2.64 -12.27
C ASN A 104 -5.03 -2.45 -13.59
N GLU A 105 -4.74 -1.20 -13.98
CA GLU A 105 -3.93 -0.90 -15.17
C GLU A 105 -2.50 -1.44 -15.01
N ALA A 106 -1.88 -1.24 -13.85
CA ALA A 106 -0.49 -1.60 -13.61
C ALA A 106 -0.28 -3.11 -13.43
N PHE A 107 -1.19 -3.80 -12.75
CA PHE A 107 -0.99 -5.17 -12.28
C PHE A 107 -2.07 -6.15 -12.75
N GLY A 108 -3.11 -5.69 -13.44
CA GLY A 108 -4.23 -6.55 -13.85
C GLY A 108 -4.89 -7.21 -12.64
N THR A 109 -4.93 -8.53 -12.64
CA THR A 109 -5.45 -9.34 -11.51
C THR A 109 -4.38 -9.70 -10.47
N SER A 110 -3.13 -9.26 -10.67
CA SER A 110 -1.97 -9.64 -9.84
C SER A 110 -1.75 -8.68 -8.67
N TRP A 111 -2.82 -8.27 -8.01
CA TRP A 111 -2.78 -7.49 -6.78
C TRP A 111 -4.01 -7.84 -5.91
N PHE A 112 -3.92 -7.58 -4.61
CA PHE A 112 -4.98 -7.89 -3.66
C PHE A 112 -5.85 -6.65 -3.41
N PRO A 113 -7.19 -6.74 -3.59
CA PRO A 113 -8.12 -5.61 -3.43
C PRO A 113 -8.33 -5.26 -1.95
N ALA A 114 -7.26 -4.84 -1.30
CA ALA A 114 -7.25 -4.27 0.04
C ALA A 114 -6.76 -2.83 0.00
N PHE A 115 -7.15 -2.10 1.05
CA PHE A 115 -6.82 -0.70 1.23
C PHE A 115 -6.18 -0.47 2.58
N THR A 116 -5.01 0.17 2.58
CA THR A 116 -4.40 0.73 3.79
C THR A 116 -4.38 2.25 3.66
N PRO A 117 -5.00 3.03 4.58
CA PRO A 117 -4.93 4.48 4.48
C PRO A 117 -3.54 5.01 4.85
N PRO A 118 -3.04 6.05 4.16
CA PRO A 118 -1.87 6.81 4.57
C PRO A 118 -1.91 7.24 6.03
N TRP A 119 -0.76 7.19 6.69
CA TRP A 119 -0.61 7.43 8.12
C TRP A 119 -1.47 6.54 9.04
N ASN A 120 -2.06 5.47 8.52
CA ASN A 120 -3.05 4.62 9.19
C ASN A 120 -4.25 5.41 9.73
N ARG A 121 -4.75 6.39 8.97
CA ARG A 121 -5.87 7.26 9.37
C ARG A 121 -6.93 7.35 8.29
N CYS A 122 -8.16 7.05 8.68
CA CYS A 122 -9.36 7.20 7.85
C CYS A 122 -10.58 7.50 8.74
N THR A 123 -11.73 7.67 8.11
CA THR A 123 -13.00 7.94 8.77
C THR A 123 -14.05 6.88 8.42
N ALA A 124 -15.21 6.91 9.09
CA ALA A 124 -16.34 6.06 8.71
C ALA A 124 -16.81 6.33 7.27
N THR A 125 -16.72 7.58 6.82
CA THR A 125 -16.98 7.96 5.43
C THR A 125 -16.05 7.22 4.46
N THR A 126 -14.77 7.08 4.82
CA THR A 126 -13.82 6.31 4.01
C THR A 126 -14.23 4.86 3.90
N ALA A 127 -14.65 4.23 5.00
CA ALA A 127 -15.09 2.84 5.00
C ALA A 127 -16.33 2.62 4.10
N GLN A 128 -17.24 3.59 4.05
CA GLN A 128 -18.40 3.56 3.15
C GLN A 128 -18.03 3.77 1.68
N ALA A 129 -16.88 4.39 1.41
CA ALA A 129 -16.41 4.71 0.07
C ALA A 129 -15.48 3.63 -0.54
N LEU A 130 -15.12 2.59 0.22
CA LEU A 130 -14.30 1.48 -0.29
C LEU A 130 -15.04 0.69 -1.38
N ILE A 131 -14.29 0.21 -2.37
CA ILE A 131 -14.74 -0.49 -3.58
C ILE A 131 -14.04 -1.82 -3.79
#